data_AF-A0A9E2YTP0-F1
#
_entry.id   AF-A0A9E2YTP0-F1
#
_cell.length_a   1.000
_cell.length_b   1.000
_cell.length_c   1.000
_cell.angle_alpha   90.00
_cell.angle_beta   90.00
_cell.angle_gamma   90.00
#
_symmetry.space_group_name_H-M   'P 1'
#
loop_
_entity.id
_entity.type
_entity.pdbx_description
1 polymer ?
#
loop_
_entity_poly.entity_id
_entity_poly.type
_entity_poly.pdbx_seq_one_letter_code
_entity_poly.pdbx_strand_id
1 'polypeptide(L)'
;MVAIYAMGGGWGHLTRAVALARILDGPVIVFSNTAYADLVRSAEPGVTIEAGPPHHVLRRVSQIAPGTLVVDTFPRGVGGELTCLLPRLKARKVFVRRDLNPRYLAWANLEEWIRQHYDLVFIPGELEANMPGTVVTPPWLVRDPAELPRQQRFDVLVCAAGNTQELEWYGQVARMLASRNINAACVAPTCPPGCPPELWVRHWPAIDLISCARVVIGGGGYNTVYECQACGVPLLAKPWPRKYDRQERRARHSAAATVSTPEEAVAAACSLLHTPTQTRPGPGGPPWQAARLLR
;
A
#
# COMPACT_ATOMS: atom_id res chain seq x y z
N MET A 1 -22.66 9.36 -3.14
CA MET A 1 -22.08 8.12 -2.56
C MET A 1 -20.97 7.64 -3.47
N VAL A 2 -19.83 7.26 -2.89
CA VAL A 2 -18.67 6.70 -3.60
C VAL A 2 -18.49 5.23 -3.22
N ALA A 3 -18.26 4.38 -4.21
CA ALA A 3 -17.83 3.00 -4.01
C ALA A 3 -16.36 2.86 -4.41
N ILE A 4 -15.54 2.23 -3.57
CA ILE A 4 -14.13 1.96 -3.86
C ILE A 4 -13.94 0.44 -3.99
N TYR A 5 -13.62 -0.02 -5.20
CA TYR A 5 -13.32 -1.41 -5.53
C TYR A 5 -11.83 -1.69 -5.31
N ALA A 6 -11.49 -2.21 -4.13
CA ALA A 6 -10.12 -2.43 -3.66
C ALA A 6 -9.79 -3.92 -3.50
N MET A 7 -10.02 -4.67 -4.56
CA MET A 7 -9.85 -6.13 -4.56
C MET A 7 -8.38 -6.53 -4.74
N GLY A 8 -7.94 -7.46 -3.91
CA GLY A 8 -6.60 -8.03 -3.85
C GLY A 8 -6.36 -8.69 -2.50
N GLY A 9 -5.55 -9.75 -2.45
CA GLY A 9 -5.34 -10.51 -1.22
C GLY A 9 -4.49 -9.81 -0.14
N GLY A 10 -3.63 -8.87 -0.54
CA GLY A 10 -2.68 -8.20 0.36
C GLY A 10 -3.19 -6.86 0.93
N TRP A 11 -2.36 -6.23 1.75
CA TRP A 11 -2.63 -4.95 2.40
C TRP A 11 -2.80 -3.75 1.45
N GLY A 12 -2.01 -3.72 0.36
CA GLY A 12 -1.78 -2.46 -0.35
C GLY A 12 -3.01 -1.82 -0.97
N HIS A 13 -3.96 -2.61 -1.50
CA HIS A 13 -5.20 -2.09 -2.07
C HIS A 13 -6.13 -1.55 -0.98
N LEU A 14 -6.32 -2.33 0.09
CA LEU A 14 -7.18 -1.91 1.19
C LEU A 14 -6.61 -0.66 1.88
N THR A 15 -5.31 -0.61 2.16
CA THR A 15 -4.70 0.56 2.83
C THR A 15 -4.85 1.84 2.01
N ARG A 16 -4.64 1.79 0.68
CA ARG A 16 -4.85 2.98 -0.19
C ARG A 16 -6.32 3.36 -0.32
N ALA A 17 -7.21 2.39 -0.43
CA ALA A 17 -8.64 2.64 -0.50
C ALA A 17 -9.14 3.32 0.78
N VAL A 18 -8.65 2.89 1.94
CA VAL A 18 -8.95 3.53 3.23
C VAL A 18 -8.33 4.93 3.32
N ALA A 19 -7.09 5.12 2.85
CA ALA A 19 -6.49 6.45 2.76
C ALA A 19 -7.36 7.44 1.98
N LEU A 20 -7.93 7.01 0.85
CA LEU A 20 -8.87 7.83 0.09
C LEU A 20 -10.22 8.00 0.82
N ALA A 21 -10.78 6.93 1.37
CA ALA A 21 -12.08 6.97 2.05
C ALA A 21 -12.10 7.92 3.25
N ARG A 22 -11.01 8.00 4.03
CA ARG A 22 -10.89 8.87 5.20
C ARG A 22 -11.07 10.35 4.90
N ILE A 23 -10.77 10.78 3.67
CA ILE A 23 -10.74 12.20 3.29
C ILE A 23 -11.86 12.61 2.35
N LEU A 24 -12.70 11.66 1.93
CA LEU A 24 -13.86 11.93 1.08
C LEU A 24 -15.05 12.34 1.96
N ASP A 25 -15.78 13.35 1.52
CA ASP A 25 -17.02 13.76 2.19
C ASP A 25 -18.18 12.85 1.78
N GLY A 26 -19.07 12.60 2.74
CA GLY A 26 -20.30 11.84 2.53
C GLY A 26 -20.11 10.31 2.53
N PRO A 27 -21.14 9.56 2.10
CA PRO A 27 -21.11 8.10 2.22
C PRO A 27 -20.11 7.45 1.25
N VAL A 28 -19.14 6.71 1.82
CA VAL A 28 -18.14 5.91 1.09
C VAL A 28 -18.18 4.46 1.55
N ILE A 29 -18.16 3.52 0.60
CA ILE A 29 -18.04 2.08 0.88
C ILE A 29 -16.78 1.55 0.20
N VAL A 30 -15.91 0.91 0.96
CA VAL A 30 -14.73 0.19 0.45
C VAL A 30 -15.06 -1.29 0.34
N PHE A 31 -14.92 -1.84 -0.86
CA PHE A 31 -15.06 -3.26 -1.13
C PHE A 31 -13.69 -3.94 -1.20
N SER A 32 -13.52 -5.05 -0.49
CA SER A 32 -12.28 -5.83 -0.53
C SER A 32 -12.52 -7.32 -0.34
N ASN A 33 -11.59 -8.16 -0.79
CA ASN A 33 -11.58 -9.60 -0.55
C ASN A 33 -10.35 -10.05 0.27
N THR A 34 -9.63 -9.11 0.88
CA THR A 34 -8.52 -9.45 1.75
C THR A 34 -9.01 -10.04 3.07
N ALA A 35 -8.28 -11.02 3.60
CA ALA A 35 -8.53 -11.59 4.92
C ALA A 35 -8.28 -10.59 6.07
N TYR A 36 -7.73 -9.40 5.76
CA TYR A 36 -7.38 -8.39 6.74
C TYR A 36 -8.47 -7.34 6.99
N ALA A 37 -9.62 -7.44 6.31
CA ALA A 37 -10.67 -6.42 6.37
C ALA A 37 -11.16 -6.14 7.80
N ASP A 38 -11.27 -7.17 8.65
CA ASP A 38 -11.75 -7.02 10.03
C ASP A 38 -10.76 -6.26 10.92
N LEU A 39 -9.45 -6.46 10.71
CA LEU A 39 -8.43 -5.71 11.43
C LEU A 39 -8.53 -4.22 11.08
N VAL A 40 -8.68 -3.92 9.79
CA VAL A 40 -8.79 -2.53 9.32
C VAL A 40 -10.10 -1.89 9.78
N ARG A 41 -11.23 -2.62 9.76
CA ARG A 41 -12.51 -2.12 10.28
C ARG A 41 -12.43 -1.77 11.76
N SER A 42 -11.69 -2.56 12.53
CA SER A 42 -11.47 -2.30 13.95
C SER A 42 -10.60 -1.07 14.19
N ALA A 43 -9.60 -0.85 13.33
CA ALA A 43 -8.69 0.30 13.42
C ALA A 43 -9.29 1.60 12.85
N GLU A 44 -10.24 1.51 11.91
CA GLU A 44 -10.90 2.65 11.24
C GLU A 44 -12.42 2.52 11.28
N PRO A 45 -13.05 2.68 12.46
CA PRO A 45 -14.50 2.55 12.60
C PRO A 45 -15.29 3.58 11.76
N GLY A 46 -14.65 4.68 11.36
CA GLY A 46 -15.24 5.70 10.49
C GLY A 46 -15.32 5.31 9.02
N VAL A 47 -14.70 4.20 8.59
CA VAL A 47 -14.70 3.74 7.19
C VAL A 47 -15.56 2.50 7.04
N THR A 48 -16.57 2.57 6.17
CA THR A 48 -17.42 1.41 5.87
C THR A 48 -16.68 0.47 4.92
N ILE A 49 -16.40 -0.75 5.40
CA ILE A 49 -15.70 -1.79 4.64
C ILE A 49 -16.61 -3.03 4.49
N GLU A 50 -17.01 -3.33 3.26
CA GLU A 50 -17.72 -4.56 2.89
C GLU A 50 -16.74 -5.58 2.32
N ALA A 51 -16.53 -6.69 3.05
CA ALA A 51 -15.66 -7.77 2.63
C ALA A 51 -16.44 -8.85 1.85
N GLY A 52 -15.89 -9.35 0.76
CA GLY A 52 -16.52 -10.44 0.01
C GLY A 52 -15.83 -10.82 -1.30
N PRO A 53 -16.24 -11.93 -1.92
CA PRO A 53 -15.72 -12.32 -3.22
C PRO A 53 -16.17 -11.36 -4.34
N PRO A 54 -15.48 -11.32 -5.49
CA PRO A 54 -15.78 -10.37 -6.56
C PRO A 54 -17.24 -10.35 -7.02
N HIS A 55 -17.88 -11.52 -7.21
CA HIS A 55 -19.27 -11.59 -7.65
C HIS A 55 -20.25 -10.95 -6.65
N HIS A 56 -19.99 -11.08 -5.34
CA HIS A 56 -20.79 -10.43 -4.31
C HIS A 56 -20.63 -8.91 -4.42
N VAL A 57 -19.39 -8.43 -4.51
CA VAL A 57 -19.09 -7.01 -4.68
C VAL A 57 -19.77 -6.43 -5.92
N LEU A 58 -19.74 -7.11 -7.07
CA LEU A 58 -20.41 -6.64 -8.28
C LEU A 58 -21.91 -6.48 -8.07
N ARG A 59 -22.57 -7.47 -7.45
CA ARG A 59 -24.00 -7.37 -7.11
C ARG A 59 -24.27 -6.18 -6.21
N ARG A 60 -23.45 -5.97 -5.18
CA ARG A 60 -23.57 -4.84 -4.26
C ARG A 60 -23.40 -3.50 -4.97
N VAL A 61 -22.39 -3.35 -5.82
CA VAL A 61 -22.17 -2.14 -6.63
C VAL A 61 -23.37 -1.86 -7.54
N SER A 62 -23.96 -2.88 -8.18
CA SER A 62 -25.17 -2.70 -8.98
C SER A 62 -26.39 -2.30 -8.16
N GLN A 63 -26.53 -2.83 -6.93
CA GLN A 63 -27.65 -2.54 -6.04
C GLN A 63 -27.59 -1.13 -5.44
N ILE A 64 -26.42 -0.69 -4.98
CA ILE A 64 -26.25 0.64 -4.40
C ILE A 64 -26.20 1.74 -5.46
N ALA A 65 -25.94 1.36 -6.72
CA ALA A 65 -25.85 2.26 -7.88
C ALA A 65 -25.07 3.56 -7.56
N PRO A 66 -23.76 3.45 -7.24
CA PRO A 66 -23.00 4.58 -6.73
C PRO A 66 -22.90 5.68 -7.77
N GLY A 67 -22.85 6.94 -7.33
CA GLY A 67 -22.59 8.07 -8.24
C GLY A 67 -21.18 8.03 -8.83
N THR A 68 -20.22 7.49 -8.05
CA THR A 68 -18.82 7.30 -8.45
C THR A 68 -18.32 5.93 -8.03
N LEU A 69 -17.67 5.21 -8.96
CA LEU A 69 -16.93 3.97 -8.71
C LEU A 69 -15.43 4.23 -8.91
N VAL A 70 -14.65 4.10 -7.84
CA VAL A 70 -13.18 4.13 -7.88
C VAL A 70 -12.66 2.70 -7.92
N VAL A 71 -11.79 2.37 -8.87
CA VAL A 71 -11.20 1.04 -9.03
C VAL A 71 -9.71 1.10 -8.68
N ASP A 72 -9.32 0.57 -7.52
CA ASP A 72 -7.93 0.39 -7.10
C ASP A 72 -7.56 -1.10 -7.15
N THR A 73 -7.39 -1.60 -8.38
CA THR A 73 -6.90 -2.95 -8.68
C THR A 73 -6.46 -3.00 -10.15
N PHE A 74 -6.72 -4.09 -10.88
CA PHE A 74 -6.60 -4.13 -12.34
C PHE A 74 -7.81 -3.45 -13.03
N PRO A 75 -7.63 -2.83 -14.22
CA PRO A 75 -8.70 -2.11 -14.92
C PRO A 75 -9.94 -2.96 -15.27
N ARG A 76 -9.77 -4.28 -15.36
CA ARG A 76 -10.82 -5.25 -15.65
C ARG A 76 -11.28 -6.03 -14.42
N GLY A 77 -10.75 -5.71 -13.23
CA GLY A 77 -10.93 -6.52 -12.03
C GLY A 77 -9.88 -7.63 -11.93
N VAL A 78 -9.86 -8.34 -10.81
CA VAL A 78 -8.83 -9.35 -10.51
C VAL A 78 -8.92 -10.55 -11.44
N GLY A 79 -10.14 -10.96 -11.80
CA GLY A 79 -10.47 -12.05 -12.71
C GLY A 79 -11.16 -11.60 -14.00
N GLY A 80 -11.19 -10.30 -14.32
CA GLY A 80 -11.89 -9.78 -15.50
C GLY A 80 -13.37 -9.46 -15.28
N GLU A 81 -13.85 -9.58 -14.05
CA GLU A 81 -15.26 -9.46 -13.65
C GLU A 81 -15.86 -8.06 -13.91
N LEU A 82 -15.04 -7.00 -13.97
CA LEU A 82 -15.52 -5.65 -14.23
C LEU A 82 -15.88 -5.43 -15.71
N THR A 83 -15.48 -6.33 -16.61
CA THR A 83 -15.76 -6.20 -18.05
C THR A 83 -17.25 -6.17 -18.37
N CYS A 84 -18.09 -6.86 -17.59
CA CYS A 84 -19.54 -6.83 -17.77
C CYS A 84 -20.21 -5.66 -17.06
N LEU A 85 -19.64 -5.18 -15.94
CA LEU A 85 -20.23 -4.13 -15.10
C LEU A 85 -19.99 -2.73 -15.68
N LEU A 86 -18.72 -2.39 -15.99
CA LEU A 86 -18.33 -1.02 -16.33
C LEU A 86 -19.07 -0.42 -17.54
N PRO A 87 -19.33 -1.18 -18.64
CA PRO A 87 -20.07 -0.65 -19.78
C PRO A 87 -21.52 -0.26 -19.45
N ARG A 88 -22.13 -0.89 -18.45
CA ARG A 88 -23.55 -0.71 -18.09
C ARG A 88 -23.76 0.23 -16.92
N LEU A 89 -22.70 0.47 -16.13
CA LEU A 89 -22.77 1.28 -14.94
C LEU A 89 -22.89 2.77 -15.29
N LYS A 90 -24.01 3.38 -14.90
CA LYS A 90 -24.28 4.82 -15.01
C LYS A 90 -23.69 5.58 -13.81
N ALA A 91 -22.37 5.49 -13.66
CA ALA A 91 -21.59 6.16 -12.61
C ALA A 91 -20.36 6.80 -13.23
N ARG A 92 -19.80 7.80 -12.56
CA ARG A 92 -18.43 8.25 -12.86
C ARG A 92 -17.45 7.14 -12.50
N LYS A 93 -16.61 6.74 -13.44
CA LYS A 93 -15.67 5.63 -13.33
C LYS A 93 -14.25 6.17 -13.22
N VAL A 94 -13.61 5.91 -12.09
CA VAL A 94 -12.27 6.41 -11.78
C VAL A 94 -11.32 5.23 -11.60
N PHE A 95 -10.17 5.26 -12.26
CA PHE A 95 -9.16 4.23 -12.13
C PHE A 95 -7.96 4.73 -11.32
N VAL A 96 -7.50 3.93 -10.37
CA VAL A 96 -6.23 4.17 -9.65
C VAL A 96 -5.15 3.34 -10.32
N ARG A 97 -4.37 4.00 -11.18
CA ARG A 97 -3.28 3.37 -11.91
C ARG A 97 -2.06 3.25 -11.01
N ARG A 98 -1.44 2.07 -11.07
CA ARG A 98 -0.14 1.80 -10.44
C ARG A 98 0.93 1.64 -11.50
N ASP A 99 2.17 1.61 -11.04
CA ASP A 99 3.27 1.18 -11.87
C ASP A 99 3.18 -0.33 -12.18
N LEU A 100 2.62 -0.66 -13.36
CA LEU A 100 2.49 -2.02 -13.87
C LEU A 100 3.55 -2.32 -14.92
N ASN A 101 3.93 -3.60 -15.02
CA ASN A 101 4.82 -4.10 -16.06
C ASN A 101 4.34 -3.68 -17.48
N PRO A 102 5.13 -2.93 -18.26
CA PRO A 102 4.75 -2.47 -19.61
C PRO A 102 4.38 -3.60 -20.57
N ARG A 103 5.03 -4.76 -20.46
CA ARG A 103 4.70 -5.93 -21.29
C ARG A 103 3.27 -6.42 -21.05
N TYR A 104 2.82 -6.36 -19.80
CA TYR A 104 1.45 -6.72 -19.44
C TYR A 104 0.43 -5.69 -19.94
N LEU A 105 0.75 -4.39 -19.82
CA LEU A 105 -0.09 -3.32 -20.36
C LEU A 105 -0.34 -3.49 -21.86
N ALA A 106 0.74 -3.76 -22.62
CA ALA A 106 0.68 -3.98 -24.06
C ALA A 106 -0.11 -5.26 -24.42
N TRP A 107 0.24 -6.40 -23.81
CA TRP A 107 -0.40 -7.68 -24.10
C TRP A 107 -1.91 -7.67 -23.83
N ALA A 108 -2.34 -7.07 -22.72
CA ALA A 108 -3.75 -7.04 -22.36
C ALA A 108 -4.53 -5.87 -23.02
N ASN A 109 -3.87 -5.04 -23.83
CA ASN A 109 -4.43 -3.81 -24.41
C ASN A 109 -5.16 -2.96 -23.35
N LEU A 110 -4.51 -2.73 -22.22
CA LEU A 110 -5.14 -2.08 -21.06
C LEU A 110 -5.35 -0.59 -21.27
N GLU A 111 -4.49 0.08 -22.03
CA GLU A 111 -4.61 1.53 -22.24
C GLU A 111 -5.88 1.89 -23.01
N GLU A 112 -6.19 1.15 -24.08
CA GLU A 112 -7.43 1.34 -24.83
C GLU A 112 -8.65 1.04 -23.97
N TRP A 113 -8.61 -0.06 -23.20
CA TRP A 113 -9.69 -0.39 -22.27
C TRP A 113 -9.91 0.71 -21.23
N ILE A 114 -8.83 1.27 -20.68
CA ILE A 114 -8.93 2.34 -19.69
C ILE A 114 -9.59 3.57 -20.31
N ARG A 115 -9.16 3.98 -21.52
CA ARG A 115 -9.71 5.13 -22.24
C ARG A 115 -11.20 4.98 -22.55
N GLN A 116 -11.64 3.77 -22.87
CA GLN A 116 -13.04 3.50 -23.23
C GLN A 116 -13.99 3.45 -22.02
N HIS A 117 -13.48 3.14 -20.83
CA HIS A 117 -14.33 2.79 -19.69
C HIS A 117 -14.14 3.62 -18.43
N TYR A 118 -13.11 4.46 -18.37
CA TYR A 118 -12.85 5.32 -17.21
C TYR A 118 -12.83 6.79 -17.60
N ASP A 119 -13.49 7.61 -16.80
CA ASP A 119 -13.62 9.05 -16.99
C ASP A 119 -12.41 9.82 -16.41
N LEU A 120 -11.71 9.21 -15.45
CA LEU A 120 -10.56 9.81 -14.76
C LEU A 120 -9.57 8.74 -14.34
N VAL A 121 -8.28 9.04 -14.43
CA VAL A 121 -7.21 8.15 -13.96
C VAL A 121 -6.32 8.88 -12.94
N PHE A 122 -6.19 8.32 -11.75
CA PHE A 122 -5.22 8.78 -10.75
C PHE A 122 -3.94 7.98 -10.81
N ILE A 123 -2.80 8.65 -10.67
CA ILE A 123 -1.48 8.04 -10.46
C ILE A 123 -0.94 8.58 -9.13
N PRO A 124 -1.08 7.82 -8.02
CA PRO A 124 -0.65 8.30 -6.72
C PRO A 124 0.83 7.99 -6.48
N GLY A 125 1.69 9.00 -6.38
CA GLY A 125 3.10 8.87 -5.98
C GLY A 125 4.08 8.43 -7.06
N GLU A 126 3.62 8.05 -8.25
CA GLU A 126 4.46 7.62 -9.37
C GLU A 126 4.54 8.76 -10.42
N LEU A 127 5.72 8.95 -11.03
CA LEU A 127 6.08 10.20 -11.73
C LEU A 127 5.62 10.33 -13.19
N GLU A 128 5.14 9.26 -13.83
CA GLU A 128 4.92 9.26 -15.29
C GLU A 128 3.45 9.02 -15.66
N ALA A 129 2.87 10.01 -16.34
CA ALA A 129 1.55 9.95 -16.95
C ALA A 129 1.64 10.23 -18.46
N ASN A 130 1.64 9.19 -19.29
CA ASN A 130 1.64 9.36 -20.76
C ASN A 130 0.24 9.19 -21.39
N MET A 131 -0.82 9.49 -20.64
CA MET A 131 -2.20 9.29 -21.11
C MET A 131 -3.10 10.50 -20.78
N PRO A 132 -3.87 11.01 -21.75
CA PRO A 132 -4.87 12.06 -21.51
C PRO A 132 -5.86 11.69 -20.40
N GLY A 133 -6.32 12.66 -19.61
CA GLY A 133 -7.25 12.42 -18.49
C GLY A 133 -6.61 11.79 -17.25
N THR A 134 -5.28 11.77 -17.18
CA THR A 134 -4.54 11.27 -16.02
C THR A 134 -4.13 12.42 -15.10
N VAL A 135 -4.33 12.24 -13.80
CA VAL A 135 -3.92 13.15 -12.75
C VAL A 135 -2.89 12.47 -11.86
N VAL A 136 -1.67 12.97 -11.88
CA VAL A 136 -0.63 12.59 -10.93
C VAL A 136 -0.92 13.28 -9.61
N THR A 137 -0.84 12.52 -8.51
CA THR A 137 -1.04 13.05 -7.15
C THR A 137 0.14 12.63 -6.28
N PRO A 138 0.36 13.27 -5.11
CA PRO A 138 1.24 12.71 -4.08
C PRO A 138 0.82 11.27 -3.71
N PRO A 139 1.71 10.49 -3.08
CA PRO A 139 1.34 9.17 -2.59
C PRO A 139 0.13 9.21 -1.66
N TRP A 140 -0.75 8.23 -1.75
CA TRP A 140 -1.94 8.16 -0.90
C TRP A 140 -1.61 7.43 0.40
N LEU A 141 -1.40 8.21 1.44
CA LEU A 141 -1.03 7.73 2.77
C LEU A 141 -2.26 7.62 3.66
N VAL A 142 -2.34 6.52 4.41
CA VAL A 142 -3.44 6.27 5.35
C VAL A 142 -3.32 7.10 6.62
N ARG A 143 -2.16 7.74 6.86
CA ARG A 143 -1.95 8.75 7.91
C ARG A 143 -1.22 9.95 7.32
N ASP A 144 -1.49 11.12 7.88
CA ASP A 144 -0.64 12.29 7.66
C ASP A 144 0.62 12.16 8.54
N PRO A 145 1.86 12.29 8.02
CA PRO A 145 3.05 12.31 8.88
C PRO A 145 2.99 13.35 10.01
N ALA A 146 2.20 14.41 9.85
CA ALA A 146 1.98 15.43 10.88
C ALA A 146 1.12 14.95 12.06
N GLU A 147 0.26 13.93 11.89
CA GLU A 147 -0.54 13.36 12.99
C GLU A 147 0.20 12.25 13.76
N LEU A 148 1.40 11.85 13.31
CA LEU A 148 2.12 10.71 13.86
C LEU A 148 3.00 11.08 15.07
N PRO A 149 3.18 10.14 16.03
CA PRO A 149 4.11 10.33 17.14
C PRO A 149 5.54 10.46 16.62
N ARG A 150 6.29 11.42 17.15
CA ARG A 150 7.72 11.63 16.80
C ARG A 150 8.70 11.01 17.79
N GLN A 151 8.20 10.33 18.82
CA GLN A 151 9.06 9.68 19.80
C GLN A 151 9.60 8.38 19.22
N GLN A 152 10.90 8.32 19.04
CA GLN A 152 11.58 7.09 18.64
C GLN A 152 11.39 6.00 19.71
N ARG A 153 10.93 4.83 19.28
CA ARG A 153 10.70 3.64 20.12
C ARG A 153 11.56 2.46 19.72
N PHE A 154 11.96 2.38 18.45
CA PHE A 154 12.71 1.25 17.90
C PHE A 154 13.96 1.75 17.17
N ASP A 155 15.05 1.00 17.27
CA ASP A 155 16.18 1.18 16.36
C ASP A 155 15.80 0.66 14.97
N VAL A 156 15.16 -0.53 14.91
CA VAL A 156 14.77 -1.15 13.64
C VAL A 156 13.33 -1.63 13.68
N LEU A 157 12.53 -1.26 12.68
CA LEU A 157 11.22 -1.87 12.43
C LEU A 157 11.29 -2.79 11.22
N VAL A 158 10.91 -4.05 11.40
CA VAL A 158 10.73 -5.02 10.32
C VAL A 158 9.26 -4.99 9.88
N CYS A 159 9.00 -4.47 8.68
CA CYS A 159 7.68 -4.46 8.06
C CYS A 159 7.46 -5.74 7.27
N ALA A 160 6.97 -6.78 7.95
CA ALA A 160 6.73 -8.10 7.39
C ALA A 160 5.33 -8.18 6.76
N ALA A 161 5.25 -7.78 5.49
CA ALA A 161 4.03 -7.84 4.69
C ALA A 161 4.31 -8.49 3.33
N GLY A 162 3.31 -9.15 2.76
CA GLY A 162 3.42 -9.78 1.45
C GLY A 162 2.81 -11.17 1.42
N ASN A 163 3.41 -12.06 0.62
CA ASN A 163 2.98 -13.46 0.53
C ASN A 163 3.47 -14.25 1.75
N THR A 164 2.76 -15.30 2.13
CA THR A 164 3.14 -16.14 3.30
C THR A 164 4.55 -16.72 3.19
N GLN A 165 4.99 -17.07 1.97
CA GLN A 165 6.34 -17.57 1.69
C GLN A 165 7.45 -16.55 1.99
N GLU A 166 7.12 -15.26 2.08
CA GLU A 166 8.08 -14.18 2.31
C GLU A 166 8.29 -13.92 3.81
N LEU A 167 7.34 -14.38 4.65
CA LEU A 167 7.37 -14.16 6.09
C LEU A 167 8.57 -14.82 6.76
N GLU A 168 9.02 -15.97 6.27
CA GLU A 168 10.20 -16.64 6.82
C GLU A 168 11.45 -15.74 6.75
N TRP A 169 11.65 -15.05 5.63
CA TRP A 169 12.78 -14.12 5.48
C TRP A 169 12.73 -13.01 6.53
N TYR A 170 11.54 -12.44 6.77
CA TYR A 170 11.37 -11.40 7.79
C TYR A 170 11.57 -11.93 9.22
N GLY A 171 11.11 -13.15 9.50
CA GLY A 171 11.33 -13.77 10.81
C GLY A 171 12.80 -14.05 11.08
N GLN A 172 13.57 -14.47 10.06
CA GLN A 172 15.02 -14.62 10.16
C GLN A 172 15.71 -13.28 10.45
N VAL A 173 15.33 -12.19 9.76
CA VAL A 173 15.83 -10.84 10.05
C VAL A 173 15.54 -10.45 11.51
N ALA A 174 14.29 -10.60 11.97
CA ALA A 174 13.90 -10.25 13.34
C ALA A 174 14.72 -11.03 14.39
N ARG A 175 14.92 -12.34 14.19
CA ARG A 175 15.75 -13.18 15.05
C ARG A 175 17.21 -12.73 15.10
N MET A 176 17.78 -12.35 13.95
CA MET A 176 19.16 -11.88 13.87
C MET A 176 19.34 -10.53 14.56
N LEU A 177 18.37 -9.61 14.44
CA LEU A 177 18.36 -8.35 15.19
C LEU A 177 18.32 -8.63 16.71
N ALA A 178 17.47 -9.56 17.14
CA ALA A 178 17.37 -9.97 18.54
C ALA A 178 18.70 -10.52 19.08
N SER A 179 19.37 -11.41 18.33
CA SER A 179 20.67 -11.99 18.73
C SER A 179 21.80 -10.96 18.88
N ARG A 180 21.62 -9.76 18.31
CA ARG A 180 22.56 -8.64 18.40
C ARG A 180 22.14 -7.61 19.45
N ASN A 181 21.12 -7.90 20.26
CA ASN A 181 20.52 -6.99 21.24
C ASN A 181 20.08 -5.65 20.63
N ILE A 182 19.65 -5.65 19.36
CA ILE A 182 19.10 -4.45 18.72
C ILE A 182 17.64 -4.30 19.15
N ASN A 183 17.26 -3.11 19.61
CA ASN A 183 15.88 -2.79 19.97
C ASN A 183 15.02 -2.74 18.70
N ALA A 184 14.35 -3.84 18.40
CA ALA A 184 13.59 -4.02 17.17
C ALA A 184 12.13 -4.38 17.42
N ALA A 185 11.29 -4.16 16.42
CA ALA A 185 9.92 -4.69 16.35
C ALA A 185 9.66 -5.29 14.96
N CYS A 186 8.77 -6.26 14.88
CA CYS A 186 8.37 -6.93 13.65
C CYS A 186 6.86 -6.84 13.46
N VAL A 187 6.40 -5.93 12.61
CA VAL A 187 4.97 -5.71 12.35
C VAL A 187 4.46 -6.67 11.28
N ALA A 188 3.46 -7.47 11.62
CA ALA A 188 2.86 -8.47 10.73
C ALA A 188 1.44 -8.88 11.17
N PRO A 189 0.53 -9.29 10.25
CA PRO A 189 -0.79 -9.86 10.63
C PRO A 189 -0.70 -11.12 11.49
N THR A 190 0.33 -11.92 11.24
CA THR A 190 0.63 -13.21 11.88
C THR A 190 2.11 -13.23 12.18
N CYS A 191 2.51 -13.82 13.31
CA CYS A 191 3.92 -13.92 13.68
C CYS A 191 4.71 -14.63 12.57
N PRO A 192 5.71 -13.96 11.95
CA PRO A 192 6.49 -14.59 10.89
C PRO A 192 7.26 -15.81 11.41
N PRO A 193 7.44 -16.89 10.62
CA PRO A 193 8.20 -18.05 11.04
C PRO A 193 9.64 -17.68 11.46
N GLY A 194 10.04 -18.10 12.67
CA GLY A 194 11.35 -17.79 13.24
C GLY A 194 11.48 -16.42 13.90
N CYS A 195 10.45 -15.56 13.82
CA CYS A 195 10.40 -14.31 14.58
C CYS A 195 10.22 -14.62 16.07
N PRO A 196 11.03 -14.04 16.98
CA PRO A 196 10.77 -14.11 18.41
C PRO A 196 9.40 -13.47 18.72
N PRO A 197 8.49 -14.14 19.47
CA PRO A 197 7.14 -13.65 19.74
C PRO A 197 7.09 -12.27 20.41
N GLU A 198 8.07 -11.96 21.26
CA GLU A 198 8.21 -10.69 21.97
C GLU A 198 8.52 -9.49 21.04
N LEU A 199 9.08 -9.75 19.86
CA LEU A 199 9.30 -8.71 18.85
C LEU A 199 8.08 -8.54 17.92
N TRP A 200 7.19 -9.53 17.85
CA TRP A 200 6.07 -9.50 16.93
C TRP A 200 4.98 -8.54 17.40
N VAL A 201 4.56 -7.65 16.50
CA VAL A 201 3.50 -6.69 16.73
C VAL A 201 2.41 -6.89 15.68
N ARG A 202 1.19 -7.22 16.13
CA ARG A 202 0.00 -7.28 15.27
C ARG A 202 -0.67 -5.90 15.23
N HIS A 203 -0.24 -5.05 14.32
CA HIS A 203 -0.73 -3.66 14.19
C HIS A 203 -1.02 -3.26 12.74
N TRP A 204 -2.01 -2.40 12.56
CA TRP A 204 -2.27 -1.69 11.31
C TRP A 204 -2.84 -0.29 11.66
N PRO A 205 -2.46 0.77 10.92
CA PRO A 205 -1.52 0.76 9.79
C PRO A 205 -0.04 0.75 10.24
N ALA A 206 0.84 0.22 9.39
CA ALA A 206 2.27 0.13 9.71
C ALA A 206 2.94 1.51 9.85
N ILE A 207 2.42 2.54 9.17
CA ILE A 207 2.96 3.92 9.24
C ILE A 207 3.00 4.47 10.68
N ASP A 208 2.08 4.05 11.55
CA ASP A 208 2.09 4.43 12.97
C ASP A 208 3.39 4.00 13.66
N LEU A 209 3.91 2.82 13.32
CA LEU A 209 5.15 2.28 13.88
C LEU A 209 6.39 2.76 13.11
N ILE A 210 6.27 2.98 11.79
CA ILE A 210 7.35 3.50 10.94
C ILE A 210 7.87 4.82 11.52
N SER A 211 6.96 5.74 11.88
CA SER A 211 7.32 7.04 12.47
C SER A 211 8.16 6.98 13.75
N CYS A 212 8.15 5.83 14.44
CA CYS A 212 8.85 5.60 15.69
C CYS A 212 10.18 4.83 15.51
N ALA A 213 10.59 4.50 14.28
CA ALA A 213 11.79 3.71 13.99
C ALA A 213 12.92 4.57 13.42
N ARG A 214 14.18 4.22 13.71
CA ARG A 214 15.35 4.84 13.04
C ARG A 214 15.56 4.29 11.64
N VAL A 215 15.29 3.00 11.45
CA VAL A 215 15.45 2.29 10.17
C VAL A 215 14.29 1.32 10.00
N VAL A 216 13.80 1.19 8.77
CA VAL A 216 12.82 0.16 8.40
C VAL A 216 13.48 -0.88 7.50
N ILE A 217 13.23 -2.16 7.77
CA ILE A 217 13.49 -3.26 6.84
C ILE A 217 12.14 -3.75 6.32
N GLY A 218 11.94 -3.77 4.99
CA GLY A 218 10.63 -4.08 4.43
C GLY A 218 10.66 -4.44 2.96
N GLY A 219 9.48 -4.67 2.37
CA GLY A 219 9.34 -4.91 0.94
C GLY A 219 9.45 -3.64 0.08
N GLY A 220 9.69 -3.78 -1.22
CA GLY A 220 9.63 -2.68 -2.21
C GLY A 220 8.20 -2.29 -2.65
N GLY A 221 7.20 -2.61 -1.84
CA GLY A 221 5.79 -2.34 -2.12
C GLY A 221 5.44 -0.86 -1.98
N TYR A 222 4.32 -0.46 -2.59
CA TYR A 222 3.81 0.91 -2.58
C TYR A 222 3.82 1.54 -1.18
N ASN A 223 3.08 0.92 -0.26
CA ASN A 223 2.87 1.45 1.09
C ASN A 223 4.18 1.63 1.83
N THR A 224 4.96 0.57 1.98
CA THR A 224 6.21 0.61 2.73
C THR A 224 7.16 1.68 2.21
N VAL A 225 7.32 1.81 0.89
CA VAL A 225 8.22 2.82 0.31
C VAL A 225 7.73 4.24 0.62
N TYR A 226 6.48 4.54 0.28
CA TYR A 226 5.98 5.91 0.40
C TYR A 226 5.71 6.32 1.86
N GLU A 227 5.34 5.38 2.73
CA GLU A 227 5.18 5.62 4.17
C GLU A 227 6.53 5.92 4.83
N CYS A 228 7.60 5.19 4.48
CA CYS A 228 8.96 5.48 4.95
C CYS A 228 9.46 6.84 4.45
N GLN A 229 9.27 7.13 3.16
CA GLN A 229 9.65 8.41 2.57
C GLN A 229 8.94 9.59 3.25
N ALA A 230 7.64 9.46 3.50
CA ALA A 230 6.85 10.50 4.15
C ALA A 230 7.24 10.73 5.60
N CYS A 231 7.61 9.66 6.33
CA CYS A 231 8.11 9.77 7.70
C CYS A 231 9.59 10.22 7.78
N GLY A 232 10.30 10.29 6.64
CA GLY A 232 11.74 10.56 6.62
C GLY A 232 12.58 9.44 7.25
N VAL A 233 12.07 8.20 7.23
CA VAL A 233 12.73 7.04 7.81
C VAL A 233 13.39 6.21 6.71
N PRO A 234 14.71 5.91 6.79
CA PRO A 234 15.40 5.14 5.77
C PRO A 234 14.85 3.71 5.67
N LEU A 235 14.53 3.30 4.45
CA LEU A 235 14.08 1.96 4.12
C LEU A 235 15.23 1.11 3.54
N LEU A 236 15.46 -0.05 4.13
CA LEU A 236 16.21 -1.16 3.55
C LEU A 236 15.21 -2.11 2.88
N ALA A 237 15.11 -2.00 1.56
CA ALA A 237 14.06 -2.66 0.80
C ALA A 237 14.53 -4.01 0.24
N LYS A 238 13.77 -5.07 0.51
CA LYS A 238 13.80 -6.30 -0.26
C LYS A 238 12.71 -6.26 -1.33
N PRO A 239 13.03 -5.96 -2.61
CA PRO A 239 12.04 -6.06 -3.66
C PRO A 239 11.71 -7.53 -3.92
N TRP A 240 10.46 -7.91 -3.72
CA TRP A 240 10.03 -9.27 -4.01
C TRP A 240 9.64 -9.43 -5.48
N PRO A 241 9.91 -10.58 -6.11
CA PRO A 241 9.43 -10.86 -7.45
C PRO A 241 7.90 -10.76 -7.50
N ARG A 242 7.40 -9.99 -8.46
CA ARG A 242 5.96 -9.83 -8.71
C ARG A 242 5.73 -9.89 -10.20
N LYS A 243 4.64 -10.53 -10.60
CA LYS A 243 4.25 -10.64 -12.02
C LYS A 243 3.95 -9.27 -12.65
N TYR A 244 3.34 -8.37 -11.88
CA TYR A 244 2.79 -7.11 -12.38
C TYR A 244 3.36 -5.86 -11.71
N ASP A 245 3.62 -5.88 -10.40
CA ASP A 245 4.12 -4.74 -9.63
C ASP A 245 5.64 -4.63 -9.75
N ARG A 246 6.16 -3.44 -10.07
CA ARG A 246 7.60 -3.21 -10.28
C ARG A 246 8.31 -2.77 -8.99
N GLN A 247 8.28 -3.63 -7.96
CA GLN A 247 8.86 -3.32 -6.64
C GLN A 247 10.34 -2.94 -6.71
N GLU A 248 11.11 -3.61 -7.57
CA GLU A 248 12.53 -3.32 -7.75
C GLU A 248 12.78 -1.91 -8.28
N ARG A 249 11.98 -1.46 -9.27
CA ARG A 249 12.06 -0.09 -9.77
C ARG A 249 11.79 0.89 -8.64
N ARG A 250 10.70 0.69 -7.89
CA ARG A 250 10.32 1.58 -6.78
C ARG A 250 11.40 1.64 -5.69
N ALA A 251 11.90 0.48 -5.26
CA ALA A 251 12.94 0.37 -4.25
C ALA A 251 14.23 1.09 -4.67
N ARG A 252 14.69 0.89 -5.91
CA ARG A 252 15.92 1.55 -6.41
C ARG A 252 15.85 3.07 -6.41
N HIS A 253 14.66 3.65 -6.57
CA HIS A 253 14.50 5.12 -6.60
C HIS A 253 14.35 5.75 -5.22
N SER A 254 13.84 5.02 -4.22
CA SER A 254 13.37 5.62 -2.96
C SER A 254 13.92 4.98 -1.68
N ALA A 255 14.42 3.75 -1.75
CA ALA A 255 15.00 3.08 -0.60
C ALA A 255 16.42 3.61 -0.34
N ALA A 256 16.85 3.56 0.92
CA ALA A 256 18.24 3.86 1.29
C ALA A 256 19.21 2.81 0.73
N ALA A 257 18.78 1.55 0.71
CA ALA A 257 19.47 0.47 0.02
C ALA A 257 18.50 -0.65 -0.36
N THR A 258 18.86 -1.45 -1.37
CA THR A 258 18.20 -2.72 -1.68
C THR A 258 18.98 -3.87 -1.07
N VAL A 259 18.28 -4.83 -0.45
CA VAL A 259 18.87 -5.99 0.23
C VAL A 259 18.25 -7.29 -0.27
N SER A 260 19.03 -8.35 -0.34
CA SER A 260 18.61 -9.65 -0.87
C SER A 260 18.53 -10.72 0.22
N THR A 261 19.47 -10.74 1.17
CA THR A 261 19.54 -11.73 2.24
C THR A 261 19.22 -11.11 3.62
N PRO A 262 18.82 -11.93 4.62
CA PRO A 262 18.66 -11.46 5.99
C PRO A 262 19.95 -10.85 6.57
N GLU A 263 21.11 -11.45 6.25
CA GLU A 263 22.43 -11.00 6.69
C GLU A 263 22.74 -9.60 6.15
N GLU A 264 22.51 -9.37 4.85
CA GLU A 264 22.68 -8.08 4.21
C GLU A 264 21.77 -7.02 4.85
N ALA A 265 20.50 -7.37 5.10
CA ALA A 265 19.54 -6.47 5.72
C ALA A 265 19.97 -6.04 7.13
N VAL A 266 20.40 -6.99 7.96
CA VAL A 266 20.86 -6.72 9.33
C VAL A 266 22.17 -5.94 9.32
N ALA A 267 23.13 -6.29 8.46
CA ALA A 267 24.39 -5.56 8.34
C ALA A 267 24.17 -4.10 7.90
N ALA A 268 23.32 -3.88 6.90
CA ALA A 268 22.97 -2.53 6.44
C ALA A 268 22.26 -1.72 7.53
N ALA A 269 21.36 -2.35 8.30
CA ALA A 269 20.68 -1.69 9.42
C ALA A 269 21.70 -1.27 10.49
N CYS A 270 22.62 -2.16 10.87
CA CYS A 270 23.69 -1.83 11.81
C CYS A 270 24.51 -0.62 11.32
N SER A 271 24.90 -0.57 10.05
CA SER A 271 25.66 0.55 9.49
C SER A 271 24.90 1.89 9.59
N LEU A 272 23.59 1.89 9.31
CA LEU A 272 22.75 3.08 9.41
C LEU A 272 22.58 3.56 10.86
N LEU A 273 22.50 2.65 11.85
CA LEU A 273 22.37 3.03 13.26
C LEU A 273 23.59 3.78 13.82
N HIS A 274 24.77 3.59 13.22
CA HIS A 274 26.01 4.31 13.58
C HIS A 274 26.15 5.66 12.85
N THR A 275 25.33 5.92 11.84
CA THR A 275 25.36 7.20 11.12
C THR A 275 24.46 8.22 11.85
N PRO A 276 24.91 9.47 12.08
CA PRO A 276 24.05 10.52 12.63
C PRO A 276 22.81 10.70 11.75
N THR A 277 21.63 10.70 12.37
CA THR A 277 20.35 10.79 11.64
C THR A 277 20.26 12.14 10.93
N GLN A 278 20.35 12.15 9.60
CA GLN A 278 19.91 13.31 8.81
C GLN A 278 18.39 13.21 8.62
N THR A 279 17.63 13.94 9.42
CA THR A 279 16.18 14.08 9.20
C THR A 279 15.95 14.89 7.92
N ARG A 280 15.41 14.26 6.88
CA ARG A 280 14.75 14.98 5.79
C ARG A 280 13.32 14.45 5.66
N PRO A 281 12.30 15.18 6.15
CA PRO A 281 10.92 14.84 5.82
C PRO A 281 10.75 14.93 4.30
N GLY A 282 10.24 13.86 3.69
CA GLY A 282 9.91 13.83 2.26
C GLY A 282 8.54 14.47 1.98
N PRO A 283 8.24 14.81 0.72
CA PRO A 283 6.92 15.31 0.32
C PRO A 283 5.91 14.16 0.38
N GLY A 284 5.29 13.96 1.54
CA GLY A 284 4.14 13.07 1.74
C GLY A 284 2.98 13.87 2.32
N GLY A 285 1.75 13.52 1.93
CA GLY A 285 0.55 14.15 2.46
C GLY A 285 -0.70 13.37 2.09
N PRO A 286 -1.85 13.67 2.70
CA PRO A 286 -3.11 12.98 2.41
C PRO A 286 -3.53 13.17 0.94
N PRO A 287 -4.40 12.29 0.39
CA PRO A 287 -4.86 12.34 -1.00
C PRO A 287 -5.75 13.55 -1.38
N TRP A 288 -5.54 14.74 -0.83
CA TRP A 288 -6.43 15.91 -0.95
C TRP A 288 -6.76 16.30 -2.40
N GLN A 289 -5.79 16.21 -3.30
CA GLN A 289 -6.00 16.47 -4.73
C GLN A 289 -6.99 15.49 -5.35
N ALA A 290 -6.93 14.21 -4.96
CA ALA A 290 -7.85 13.19 -5.44
C ALA A 290 -9.27 13.42 -4.89
N ALA A 291 -9.40 13.70 -3.59
CA ALA A 291 -10.70 13.98 -2.98
C ALA A 291 -11.41 15.18 -3.61
N ARG A 292 -10.67 16.28 -3.87
CA ARG A 292 -11.23 17.47 -4.52
C ARG A 292 -11.80 17.18 -5.91
N LEU A 293 -11.15 16.30 -6.67
CA LEU A 293 -11.57 15.95 -8.03
C LEU A 293 -12.69 14.91 -8.07
N LEU A 294 -12.98 14.25 -6.94
CA LEU A 294 -14.05 13.26 -6.79
C LEU A 294 -15.38 13.86 -6.30
N ARG A 295 -15.35 15.11 -5.82
CA ARG A 295 -16.55 15.96 -5.63
C ARG A 295 -17.15 16.33 -6.99
#